data_AF-A0A7S1P417-F1
#
_entry.id   AF-A0A7S1P417-F1
#
_cell.length_a   1.000
_cell.length_b   1.000
_cell.length_c   1.000
_cell.angle_alpha   90.00
_cell.angle_beta   90.00
_cell.angle_gamma   90.00
#
_symmetry.space_group_name_H-M   'P 1'
#
loop_
_entity.id
_entity.type
_entity.pdbx_description
1 polymer ?
#
loop_
_entity_poly.entity_id
_entity_poly.type
_entity_poly.pdbx_seq_one_letter_code
_entity_poly.pdbx_strand_id
1 'polypeptide(L)'
;QCRKTPPAMKRQKTFLHVDEAMARLPAMIASASEGRVTVSAFPGGNSSHVLVTTWNAVDGPVRSHNALEAIILSALRRLTSLVNQLQPYVPGWFEHLQMWAATKVILAGDQGDTLEWHDSLRLFPVPILPWIDSEIEMHMPSEAGTEVYPEMLALLSHPTAFNSRWNSVLYMRYAAADDIWLSPCYQRKCVSVLLSLSWKRGVFMDVAERVQRDLSERYGAKPHWGKINTMFGNDLGRLYPRWDDFWSLQRELDPKQLFMNDYLRQLRDGG
;
A
#
# COMPACT_ATOMS: atom_id res chain seq x y z
N GLN A 1 -6.46 18.85 26.25
CA GLN A 1 -5.52 17.80 26.72
C GLN A 1 -4.20 17.98 25.95
N CYS A 2 -3.11 18.30 26.64
CA CYS A 2 -1.77 18.39 26.02
C CYS A 2 -1.47 17.10 25.25
N ARG A 3 -1.21 17.21 23.94
CA ARG A 3 -0.71 16.10 23.13
C ARG A 3 0.61 15.65 23.74
N LYS A 4 0.63 14.46 24.36
CA LYS A 4 1.87 13.78 24.70
C LYS A 4 2.71 13.71 23.42
N THR A 5 3.98 14.06 23.51
CA THR A 5 4.93 13.83 22.40
C THR A 5 4.80 12.36 22.02
N PRO A 6 4.44 12.04 20.77
CA PRO A 6 4.33 10.66 20.34
C PRO A 6 5.67 9.95 20.51
N PRO A 7 5.69 8.68 20.94
CA PRO A 7 6.92 7.96 21.21
C PRO A 7 7.75 7.85 19.93
N ALA A 8 9.07 7.81 20.09
CA ALA A 8 9.94 7.55 18.97
C ALA A 8 9.69 6.13 18.44
N MET A 9 9.68 5.96 17.11
CA MET A 9 9.42 4.65 16.50
C MET A 9 10.68 4.12 15.86
N LYS A 10 11.02 2.86 16.17
CA LYS A 10 12.09 2.13 15.51
C LYS A 10 11.53 1.24 14.42
N ARG A 11 12.08 1.39 13.21
CA ARG A 11 11.78 0.50 12.09
C ARG A 11 12.66 -0.74 12.10
N GLN A 12 12.05 -1.91 11.97
CA GLN A 12 12.75 -3.17 11.78
C GLN A 12 12.29 -3.86 10.50
N LYS A 13 13.27 -4.23 9.66
CA LYS A 13 13.07 -4.94 8.39
C LYS A 13 13.55 -6.38 8.52
N THR A 14 12.73 -7.33 8.09
CA THR A 14 13.07 -8.76 8.13
C THR A 14 12.62 -9.42 6.85
N PHE A 15 13.50 -10.19 6.22
CA PHE A 15 13.13 -11.08 5.12
C PHE A 15 12.73 -12.41 5.69
N LEU A 16 11.54 -12.86 5.35
CA LEU A 16 10.97 -14.12 5.80
C LEU A 16 10.41 -14.87 4.60
N HIS A 17 10.41 -16.19 4.65
CA HIS A 17 9.61 -16.98 3.73
C HIS A 17 8.13 -16.59 3.86
N VAL A 18 7.34 -16.62 2.79
CA VAL A 18 5.92 -16.20 2.80
C VAL A 18 5.15 -16.93 3.91
N ASP A 19 5.27 -18.25 3.98
CA ASP A 19 4.59 -19.06 5.00
C ASP A 19 5.02 -18.70 6.42
N GLU A 20 6.32 -18.43 6.63
CA GLU A 20 6.84 -18.00 7.93
C GLU A 20 6.34 -16.60 8.30
N ALA A 21 6.26 -15.70 7.32
CA ALA A 21 5.73 -14.35 7.49
C ALA A 21 4.25 -14.42 7.90
N MET A 22 3.44 -15.20 7.18
CA MET A 22 2.00 -15.34 7.47
C MET A 22 1.76 -15.99 8.83
N ALA A 23 2.54 -17.02 9.20
CA ALA A 23 2.43 -17.68 10.49
C ALA A 23 2.77 -16.74 11.66
N ARG A 24 3.73 -15.83 11.49
CA ARG A 24 4.14 -14.86 12.51
C ARG A 24 3.35 -13.57 12.51
N LEU A 25 2.59 -13.30 11.43
CA LEU A 25 1.91 -12.03 11.21
C LEU A 25 0.97 -11.64 12.37
N PRO A 26 0.12 -12.53 12.93
CA PRO A 26 -0.73 -12.19 14.07
C PRO A 26 0.06 -11.71 15.30
N ALA A 27 1.18 -12.38 15.60
CA ALA A 27 2.05 -12.01 16.72
C ALA A 27 2.75 -10.66 16.45
N MET A 28 3.20 -10.43 15.21
CA MET A 28 3.83 -9.16 14.82
C MET A 28 2.85 -7.99 14.94
N ILE A 29 1.61 -8.15 14.49
CA ILE A 29 0.56 -7.13 14.63
C ILE A 29 0.27 -6.83 16.10
N ALA A 30 0.18 -7.86 16.94
CA ALA A 30 -0.05 -7.69 18.37
C ALA A 30 1.10 -6.97 19.08
N SER A 31 2.35 -7.22 18.66
CA SER A 31 3.54 -6.58 19.24
C SER A 31 3.83 -5.18 18.70
N ALA A 32 3.42 -4.89 17.46
CA ALA A 32 3.72 -3.62 16.80
C ALA A 32 2.89 -2.49 17.43
N SER A 33 3.55 -1.36 17.69
CA SER A 33 2.86 -0.19 18.24
C SER A 33 1.86 0.33 17.22
N GLU A 34 0.58 0.43 17.65
CA GLU A 34 -0.55 0.77 16.78
C GLU A 34 -0.76 -0.19 15.59
N GLY A 35 -0.23 -1.42 15.64
CA GLY A 35 -0.41 -2.42 14.60
C GLY A 35 0.30 -2.09 13.29
N ARG A 36 1.32 -1.23 13.28
CA ARG A 36 2.04 -0.83 12.06
C ARG A 36 2.98 -1.93 11.57
N VAL A 37 2.41 -2.86 10.81
CA VAL A 37 3.13 -3.90 10.07
C VAL A 37 2.89 -3.67 8.59
N THR A 38 3.98 -3.67 7.81
CA THR A 38 3.93 -3.67 6.34
C THR A 38 4.53 -4.97 5.83
N VAL A 39 3.82 -5.66 4.95
CA VAL A 39 4.35 -6.82 4.22
C VAL A 39 4.45 -6.46 2.75
N SER A 40 5.62 -6.64 2.17
CA SER A 40 5.93 -6.21 0.81
C SER A 40 6.51 -7.36 0.00
N ALA A 41 5.95 -7.61 -1.18
CA ALA A 41 6.58 -8.44 -2.19
C ALA A 41 7.16 -7.52 -3.27
N PHE A 42 8.43 -7.74 -3.62
CA PHE A 42 9.12 -6.98 -4.65
C PHE A 42 9.01 -7.66 -6.02
N PRO A 43 9.17 -6.89 -7.12
CA PRO A 43 9.00 -7.42 -8.46
C PRO A 43 10.01 -8.53 -8.79
N GLY A 44 9.72 -9.38 -9.77
CA GLY A 44 10.56 -10.52 -10.16
C GLY A 44 10.06 -11.83 -9.55
N GLY A 45 8.98 -12.35 -10.14
CA GLY A 45 8.18 -13.49 -9.65
C GLY A 45 8.97 -14.71 -9.17
N ASN A 46 8.36 -15.42 -8.21
CA ASN A 46 8.89 -16.50 -7.37
C ASN A 46 9.81 -16.09 -6.21
N SER A 47 9.66 -14.90 -5.67
CA SER A 47 10.18 -14.65 -4.33
C SER A 47 9.28 -15.38 -3.33
N SER A 48 9.71 -16.59 -2.93
CA SER A 48 9.19 -17.30 -1.77
C SER A 48 9.40 -16.51 -0.46
N HIS A 49 9.95 -15.31 -0.54
CA HIS A 49 10.31 -14.43 0.55
C HIS A 49 9.69 -13.05 0.39
N VAL A 50 9.27 -12.47 1.50
CA VAL A 50 8.68 -11.13 1.59
C VAL A 50 9.49 -10.28 2.55
N LEU A 51 9.46 -8.97 2.34
CA LEU A 51 9.98 -8.01 3.30
C LEU A 51 8.88 -7.65 4.28
N VAL A 52 9.05 -8.05 5.54
CA VAL A 52 8.21 -7.58 6.64
C VAL A 52 8.89 -6.40 7.31
N THR A 53 8.17 -5.29 7.39
CA THR A 53 8.59 -4.08 8.11
C THR A 53 7.68 -3.88 9.30
N THR A 54 8.24 -3.85 10.51
CA THR A 54 7.51 -3.54 11.74
C THR A 54 7.98 -2.22 12.32
N TRP A 55 7.07 -1.52 12.99
CA TRP A 55 7.34 -0.27 13.67
C TRP A 55 6.99 -0.42 15.15
N ASN A 56 8.02 -0.31 15.99
CA ASN A 56 7.89 -0.48 17.43
C ASN A 56 8.23 0.83 18.13
N ALA A 57 7.42 1.25 19.09
CA ALA A 57 7.75 2.35 19.98
C ALA A 57 9.02 1.99 20.76
N VAL A 58 9.93 2.94 20.86
CA VAL A 58 11.17 2.80 21.63
C VAL A 58 11.37 4.02 22.51
N ASP A 59 11.81 3.77 23.74
CA ASP A 59 12.29 4.81 24.64
C ASP A 59 13.78 5.00 24.36
N GLY A 60 14.13 6.00 23.54
CA GLY A 60 15.53 6.26 23.19
C GLY A 60 15.72 7.39 22.19
N PRO A 61 16.97 7.87 22.03
CA PRO A 61 17.26 8.97 21.11
C PRO A 61 17.01 8.57 19.65
N VAL A 62 16.43 9.52 18.91
CA VAL A 62 16.22 9.47 17.45
C VAL A 62 17.59 9.44 16.77
N ARG A 63 17.86 8.41 15.96
CA ARG A 63 19.12 8.27 15.23
C ARG A 63 18.88 8.67 13.79
N SER A 64 19.46 9.79 13.36
CA SER A 64 19.44 10.22 11.96
C SER A 64 20.60 9.62 11.18
N HIS A 65 20.39 9.40 9.87
CA HIS A 65 21.43 8.96 8.94
C HIS A 65 22.65 9.88 9.01
N ASN A 66 23.86 9.31 8.91
CA ASN A 66 25.06 10.13 8.75
C ASN A 66 25.15 10.71 7.32
N ALA A 67 25.91 11.80 7.14
CA ALA A 67 25.98 12.50 5.85
C ALA A 67 26.46 11.60 4.68
N LEU A 68 27.30 10.61 4.97
CA LEU A 68 27.80 9.65 3.98
C LEU A 68 26.68 8.72 3.49
N GLU A 69 25.84 8.19 4.39
CA GLU A 69 24.67 7.38 4.02
C GLU A 69 23.67 8.17 3.18
N ALA A 70 23.42 9.44 3.52
CA ALA A 70 22.56 10.31 2.74
C ALA A 70 23.10 10.53 1.31
N ILE A 71 24.42 10.68 1.15
CA ILE A 71 25.08 10.79 -0.16
C ILE A 71 24.95 9.48 -0.95
N ILE A 72 25.23 8.34 -0.31
CA ILE A 72 25.10 7.00 -0.94
C ILE A 72 23.66 6.76 -1.40
N LEU A 73 22.67 7.04 -0.56
CA LEU A 73 21.25 6.90 -0.90
C LEU A 73 20.84 7.84 -2.04
N SER A 74 21.32 9.08 -2.04
CA SER A 74 21.09 10.03 -3.15
C SER A 74 21.68 9.51 -4.46
N ALA A 75 22.91 8.98 -4.43
CA ALA A 75 23.56 8.39 -5.60
C ALA A 75 22.81 7.15 -6.11
N LEU A 76 22.40 6.24 -5.21
CA LEU A 76 21.60 5.07 -5.56
C LEU A 76 20.24 5.44 -6.15
N ARG A 77 19.57 6.47 -5.62
CA ARG A 77 18.30 6.99 -6.17
C ARG A 77 18.48 7.54 -7.58
N ARG A 78 19.54 8.32 -7.82
CA ARG A 78 19.88 8.85 -9.15
C ARG A 78 20.20 7.74 -10.14
N LEU A 79 20.98 6.74 -9.71
CA LEU A 79 21.28 5.55 -10.51
C LEU A 79 20.00 4.81 -10.87
N THR A 80 19.12 4.55 -9.90
CA THR A 80 17.83 3.88 -10.13
C THR A 80 16.96 4.67 -11.11
N SER A 81 16.90 5.99 -10.98
CA SER A 81 16.17 6.86 -11.91
C SER A 81 16.74 6.79 -13.33
N LEU A 82 18.07 6.82 -13.49
CA LEU A 82 18.72 6.70 -14.80
C LEU A 82 18.46 5.31 -15.41
N VAL A 83 18.57 4.27 -14.59
CA VAL A 83 18.30 2.89 -14.99
C VAL A 83 16.88 2.72 -15.48
N ASN A 84 15.92 3.34 -14.81
CA ASN A 84 14.53 3.37 -15.26
C ASN A 84 14.40 4.07 -16.63
N GLN A 85 14.97 5.26 -16.82
CA GLN A 85 14.84 5.99 -18.09
C GLN A 85 15.39 5.22 -19.31
N LEU A 86 16.39 4.35 -19.09
CA LEU A 86 17.02 3.57 -20.14
C LEU A 86 16.33 2.22 -20.41
N GLN A 87 15.49 1.72 -19.49
CA GLN A 87 14.80 0.44 -19.59
C GLN A 87 14.03 0.24 -20.91
N PRO A 88 13.30 1.22 -21.46
CA PRO A 88 12.54 1.02 -22.71
C PRO A 88 13.43 0.74 -23.93
N TYR A 89 14.72 1.10 -23.85
CA TYR A 89 15.67 1.03 -24.96
C TYR A 89 16.59 -0.19 -24.91
N VAL A 90 16.74 -0.83 -23.74
CA VAL A 90 17.64 -1.99 -23.56
C VAL A 90 17.00 -3.07 -22.66
N PRO A 91 16.03 -3.84 -23.17
CA PRO A 91 15.35 -4.87 -22.38
C PRO A 91 16.29 -6.04 -22.02
N GLY A 92 16.09 -6.66 -20.85
CA GLY A 92 16.72 -7.94 -20.47
C GLY A 92 17.69 -7.86 -19.28
N TRP A 93 18.86 -7.23 -19.41
CA TRP A 93 19.86 -7.18 -18.33
C TRP A 93 19.61 -6.06 -17.30
N PHE A 94 18.90 -5.00 -17.71
CA PHE A 94 18.58 -3.85 -16.88
C PHE A 94 17.63 -4.21 -15.71
N GLU A 95 16.80 -5.24 -15.87
CA GLU A 95 15.81 -5.67 -14.86
C GLU A 95 16.50 -6.22 -13.59
N HIS A 96 17.58 -6.99 -13.76
CA HIS A 96 18.40 -7.48 -12.64
C HIS A 96 19.17 -6.37 -11.94
N LEU A 97 19.67 -5.38 -12.69
CA LEU A 97 20.35 -4.21 -12.13
C LEU A 97 19.37 -3.28 -11.39
N GLN A 98 18.17 -3.09 -11.94
CA GLN A 98 17.08 -2.34 -11.32
C GLN A 98 16.64 -3.02 -10.02
N MET A 99 16.51 -4.35 -10.01
CA MET A 99 16.24 -5.13 -8.80
C MET A 99 17.33 -4.91 -7.76
N TRP A 100 18.60 -5.06 -8.16
CA TRP A 100 19.73 -4.86 -7.26
C TRP A 100 19.71 -3.44 -6.71
N ALA A 101 19.51 -2.42 -7.54
CA ALA A 101 19.47 -1.02 -7.13
C ALA A 101 18.26 -0.70 -6.24
N ALA A 102 17.05 -1.14 -6.60
CA ALA A 102 15.84 -0.95 -5.80
C ALA A 102 15.93 -1.67 -4.47
N THR A 103 16.40 -2.93 -4.47
CA THR A 103 16.68 -3.71 -3.26
C THR A 103 17.71 -2.98 -2.40
N LYS A 104 18.79 -2.45 -2.97
CA LYS A 104 19.78 -1.66 -2.22
C LYS A 104 19.21 -0.34 -1.71
N VAL A 105 18.36 0.38 -2.44
CA VAL A 105 17.70 1.61 -1.95
C VAL A 105 16.73 1.30 -0.81
N ILE A 106 15.92 0.27 -0.98
CA ILE A 106 14.96 -0.20 0.03
C ILE A 106 15.70 -0.72 1.26
N LEU A 107 16.83 -1.41 1.12
CA LEU A 107 17.59 -1.97 2.24
C LEU A 107 18.58 -1.01 2.88
N ALA A 108 19.14 -0.07 2.11
CA ALA A 108 20.08 0.93 2.61
C ALA A 108 19.35 2.08 3.31
N GLY A 109 18.07 2.33 3.01
CA GLY A 109 17.26 3.22 3.83
C GLY A 109 16.88 2.53 5.14
N ASP A 110 17.30 3.11 6.27
CA ASP A 110 17.00 2.74 7.65
C ASP A 110 17.05 1.24 8.02
N GLN A 111 18.25 0.76 8.35
CA GLN A 111 18.38 -0.31 9.34
C GLN A 111 18.45 0.34 10.72
N GLY A 112 17.30 0.46 11.40
CA GLY A 112 17.25 0.87 12.80
C GLY A 112 17.11 2.37 13.08
N ASP A 113 16.58 3.17 12.15
CA ASP A 113 16.24 4.56 12.45
C ASP A 113 15.11 4.58 13.49
N THR A 114 15.40 5.30 14.57
CA THR A 114 14.43 5.77 15.52
C THR A 114 14.00 7.15 15.01
N LEU A 115 12.75 7.32 14.58
CA LEU A 115 12.27 8.57 13.98
C LEU A 115 11.19 9.25 14.85
N GLU A 116 11.19 10.59 14.86
CA GLU A 116 10.08 11.35 15.39
C GLU A 116 8.85 11.20 14.51
N TRP A 117 7.67 11.18 15.13
CA TRP A 117 6.39 10.93 14.47
C TRP A 117 6.08 11.88 13.30
N HIS A 118 6.63 13.10 13.32
CA HIS A 118 6.45 14.10 12.24
C HIS A 118 7.36 13.87 11.02
N ASP A 119 8.46 13.13 11.17
CA ASP A 119 9.41 12.86 10.08
C ASP A 119 9.01 11.66 9.21
N SER A 120 7.86 11.04 9.48
CA SER A 120 7.30 9.98 8.62
C SER A 120 7.10 10.44 7.17
N LEU A 121 6.89 11.74 6.93
CA LEU A 121 6.78 12.33 5.59
C LEU A 121 8.08 12.18 4.76
N ARG A 122 9.25 12.06 5.41
CA ARG A 122 10.54 11.85 4.72
C ARG A 122 10.71 10.43 4.17
N LEU A 123 9.86 9.50 4.61
CA LEU A 123 9.87 8.09 4.21
C LEU A 123 8.90 7.78 3.07
N PHE A 124 7.97 8.70 2.76
CA PHE A 124 6.92 8.48 1.78
C PHE A 124 7.32 8.55 0.30
N PRO A 125 8.52 8.99 -0.15
CA PRO A 125 8.90 8.73 -1.52
C PRO A 125 9.54 7.35 -1.57
N VAL A 126 8.74 6.29 -1.66
CA VAL A 126 9.09 5.28 -2.65
C VAL A 126 9.07 6.09 -3.95
N PRO A 127 10.22 6.36 -4.60
CA PRO A 127 10.20 7.11 -5.85
C PRO A 127 9.21 6.37 -6.73
N ILE A 128 8.13 7.06 -7.13
CA ILE A 128 7.07 6.53 -7.98
C ILE A 128 7.82 5.84 -9.11
N LEU A 129 7.77 4.51 -9.12
CA LEU A 129 8.37 3.76 -10.21
C LEU A 129 7.56 4.20 -11.42
N PRO A 130 8.16 4.83 -12.44
CA PRO A 130 7.43 5.51 -13.51
C PRO A 130 6.54 4.57 -14.35
N TRP A 131 6.57 3.27 -14.07
CA TRP A 131 5.81 2.19 -14.70
C TRP A 131 4.58 1.74 -13.90
N ILE A 132 4.43 2.23 -12.67
CA ILE A 132 3.24 1.98 -11.84
C ILE A 132 2.24 3.08 -12.18
N ASP A 133 1.35 2.77 -13.11
CA ASP A 133 0.26 3.67 -13.54
C ASP A 133 -1.11 3.20 -13.05
N SER A 134 -1.21 1.93 -12.63
CA SER A 134 -2.46 1.24 -12.36
C SER A 134 -2.38 0.49 -11.03
N GLU A 135 -3.11 1.00 -10.04
CA GLU A 135 -3.11 0.48 -8.68
C GLU A 135 -4.55 0.37 -8.17
N ILE A 136 -4.87 -0.76 -7.57
CA ILE A 136 -6.03 -0.92 -6.69
C ILE A 136 -5.53 -1.08 -5.26
N GLU A 137 -6.32 -0.63 -4.29
CA GLU A 137 -6.05 -0.86 -2.88
C GLU A 137 -7.38 -1.13 -2.17
N MET A 138 -7.45 -2.25 -1.45
CA MET A 138 -8.65 -2.74 -0.79
C MET A 138 -8.42 -2.87 0.71
N HIS A 139 -9.35 -2.34 1.50
CA HIS A 139 -9.32 -2.39 2.96
C HIS A 139 -10.37 -3.36 3.48
N MET A 140 -9.94 -4.33 4.26
CA MET A 140 -10.76 -5.42 4.80
C MET A 140 -10.52 -5.55 6.33
N PRO A 141 -11.31 -6.34 7.07
CA PRO A 141 -11.02 -6.64 8.48
C PRO A 141 -9.59 -7.16 8.64
N SER A 142 -8.89 -6.74 9.70
CA SER A 142 -7.48 -7.08 9.91
C SER A 142 -7.18 -8.58 9.83
N GLU A 143 -8.13 -9.41 10.26
CA GLU A 143 -7.98 -10.86 10.35
C GLU A 143 -7.86 -11.52 8.97
N ALA A 144 -8.37 -10.89 7.91
CA ALA A 144 -8.33 -11.43 6.55
C ALA A 144 -6.92 -11.38 5.91
N GLY A 145 -5.99 -10.59 6.47
CA GLY A 145 -4.70 -10.35 5.83
C GLY A 145 -3.83 -11.60 5.63
N THR A 146 -3.92 -12.59 6.52
CA THR A 146 -3.17 -13.85 6.40
C THR A 146 -3.69 -14.74 5.27
N GLU A 147 -4.97 -14.63 4.91
CA GLU A 147 -5.60 -15.39 3.83
C GLU A 147 -5.43 -14.68 2.49
N VAL A 148 -5.69 -13.37 2.46
CA VAL A 148 -5.70 -12.59 1.21
C VAL A 148 -4.30 -12.34 0.65
N TYR A 149 -3.28 -12.17 1.50
CA TYR A 149 -1.94 -11.84 1.01
C TYR A 149 -1.33 -12.93 0.10
N PRO A 150 -1.34 -14.23 0.47
CA PRO A 150 -0.90 -15.30 -0.41
C PRO A 150 -1.71 -15.39 -1.72
N GLU A 151 -3.02 -15.17 -1.67
CA GLU A 151 -3.88 -15.15 -2.86
C GLU A 151 -3.46 -14.05 -3.84
N MET A 152 -3.27 -12.82 -3.33
CA MET A 152 -2.83 -11.69 -4.15
C MET A 152 -1.40 -11.89 -4.67
N LEU A 153 -0.52 -12.52 -3.89
CA LEU A 153 0.83 -12.86 -4.33
C LEU A 153 0.82 -13.91 -5.46
N ALA A 154 -0.13 -14.86 -5.42
CA ALA A 154 -0.32 -15.83 -6.51
C ALA A 154 -0.78 -15.15 -7.80
N LEU A 155 -1.64 -14.11 -7.72
CA LEU A 155 -2.03 -13.29 -8.88
C LEU A 155 -0.82 -12.61 -9.54
N LEU A 156 0.14 -12.10 -8.74
CA LEU A 156 1.39 -11.53 -9.26
C LEU A 156 2.26 -12.56 -10.01
N SER A 157 2.12 -13.83 -9.65
CA SER A 157 2.92 -14.93 -10.22
C SER A 157 2.32 -15.49 -11.51
N HIS A 158 1.12 -15.04 -11.90
CA HIS A 158 0.38 -15.61 -13.03
C HIS A 158 1.10 -15.39 -14.37
N PRO A 159 1.23 -16.41 -15.25
CA PRO A 159 1.92 -16.30 -16.52
C PRO A 159 1.33 -15.23 -17.45
N THR A 160 0.05 -14.90 -17.43
CA THR A 160 -0.48 -13.82 -18.28
C THR A 160 -0.08 -12.41 -17.85
N ALA A 161 0.58 -12.25 -16.68
CA ALA A 161 1.32 -11.04 -16.32
C ALA A 161 2.61 -10.83 -17.18
N PHE A 162 2.77 -11.62 -18.25
CA PHE A 162 4.02 -11.98 -18.93
C PHE A 162 4.83 -10.86 -19.56
N ASN A 163 4.38 -9.60 -19.57
CA ASN A 163 5.19 -8.52 -20.16
C ASN A 163 5.93 -7.65 -19.16
N SER A 164 5.72 -7.78 -17.85
CA SER A 164 6.53 -7.07 -16.86
C SER A 164 6.38 -7.62 -15.43
N ARG A 165 6.77 -8.89 -15.22
CA ARG A 165 6.95 -9.46 -13.86
C ARG A 165 7.79 -8.58 -12.91
N TRP A 166 8.51 -7.62 -13.48
CA TRP A 166 9.47 -6.71 -12.86
C TRP A 166 8.91 -5.34 -12.43
N ASN A 167 7.63 -5.05 -12.68
CA ASN A 167 7.00 -3.78 -12.29
C ASN A 167 5.72 -3.94 -11.44
N SER A 168 5.48 -5.15 -10.93
CA SER A 168 4.31 -5.41 -10.07
C SER A 168 4.68 -5.32 -8.60
N VAL A 169 3.77 -4.79 -7.79
CA VAL A 169 4.02 -4.53 -6.38
C VAL A 169 2.79 -4.96 -5.57
N LEU A 170 3.05 -5.68 -4.48
CA LEU A 170 2.04 -6.05 -3.49
C LEU A 170 2.48 -5.51 -2.13
N TYR A 171 1.68 -4.62 -1.58
CA TYR A 171 1.86 -4.10 -0.23
C TYR A 171 0.65 -4.42 0.62
N MET A 172 0.89 -4.84 1.85
CA MET A 172 -0.13 -4.99 2.87
C MET A 172 0.21 -4.14 4.07
N ARG A 173 -0.75 -3.38 4.60
CA ARG A 173 -0.58 -2.46 5.73
C ARG A 173 -1.75 -2.57 6.69
N TYR A 174 -1.46 -2.53 7.98
CA TYR A 174 -2.50 -2.55 9.02
C TYR A 174 -2.75 -1.16 9.57
N ALA A 175 -4.01 -0.87 9.85
CA ALA A 175 -4.46 0.39 10.43
C ALA A 175 -5.49 0.15 11.54
N ALA A 176 -5.48 1.06 12.51
CA ALA A 176 -6.45 1.09 13.60
C ALA A 176 -7.85 1.48 13.09
N ALA A 177 -8.86 1.23 13.93
CA ALA A 177 -10.21 1.72 13.69
C ALA A 177 -10.28 3.25 13.84
N ASP A 178 -11.20 3.88 13.11
CA ASP A 178 -11.52 5.30 13.24
C ASP A 178 -13.05 5.55 13.30
N ASP A 179 -13.43 6.82 13.44
CA ASP A 179 -14.81 7.30 13.48
C ASP A 179 -15.19 8.17 12.27
N ILE A 180 -14.37 8.14 11.20
CA ILE A 180 -14.59 8.91 9.98
C ILE A 180 -15.57 8.14 9.08
N TRP A 181 -16.73 8.74 8.78
CA TRP A 181 -17.87 8.07 8.12
C TRP A 181 -17.52 7.32 6.82
N LEU A 182 -16.67 7.91 5.98
CA LEU A 182 -16.24 7.32 4.71
C LEU A 182 -14.85 6.67 4.79
N SER A 183 -14.31 6.45 5.98
CA SER A 183 -13.07 5.69 6.10
C SER A 183 -13.32 4.21 5.78
N PRO A 184 -12.44 3.57 5.00
CA PRO A 184 -12.44 2.12 4.85
C PRO A 184 -12.25 1.36 6.18
N CYS A 185 -11.74 2.03 7.22
CA CYS A 185 -11.47 1.51 8.56
C CYS A 185 -12.48 2.03 9.63
N TYR A 186 -13.62 2.57 9.19
CA TYR A 186 -14.68 3.04 10.09
C TYR A 186 -15.11 1.94 11.07
N GLN A 187 -14.93 2.20 12.36
CA GLN A 187 -15.30 1.36 13.50
C GLN A 187 -14.74 -0.07 13.48
N ARG A 188 -13.68 -0.33 12.69
CA ARG A 188 -13.01 -1.64 12.64
C ARG A 188 -11.52 -1.50 12.38
N LYS A 189 -10.71 -2.36 13.01
CA LYS A 189 -9.32 -2.53 12.58
C LYS A 189 -9.31 -3.07 11.16
N CYS A 190 -8.39 -2.57 10.35
CA CYS A 190 -8.36 -2.89 8.95
C CYS A 190 -6.96 -3.30 8.50
N VAL A 191 -6.93 -4.14 7.48
CA VAL A 191 -5.75 -4.38 6.66
C VAL A 191 -6.04 -3.84 5.26
N SER A 192 -5.12 -3.03 4.77
CA SER A 192 -5.09 -2.54 3.40
C SER A 192 -4.17 -3.41 2.57
N VAL A 193 -4.64 -3.85 1.40
CA VAL A 193 -3.84 -4.60 0.43
C VAL A 193 -3.84 -3.82 -0.89
N LEU A 194 -2.67 -3.31 -1.27
CA LEU A 194 -2.42 -2.62 -2.52
C LEU A 194 -1.82 -3.60 -3.53
N LEU A 195 -2.44 -3.65 -4.71
CA LEU A 195 -1.97 -4.39 -5.87
C LEU A 195 -1.68 -3.41 -7.01
N SER A 196 -0.44 -3.41 -7.46
CA SER A 196 0.02 -2.70 -8.65
C SER A 196 0.45 -3.72 -9.70
N LEU A 197 -0.07 -3.59 -10.91
CA LEU A 197 0.26 -4.47 -12.04
C LEU A 197 0.51 -3.61 -13.28
N SER A 198 1.68 -3.77 -13.91
CA SER A 198 2.01 -3.09 -15.17
C SER A 198 1.44 -3.85 -16.37
N TRP A 199 0.12 -3.91 -16.46
CA TRP A 199 -0.61 -4.55 -17.56
C TRP A 199 -1.17 -3.52 -18.53
N LYS A 200 -1.63 -3.98 -19.70
CA LYS A 200 -2.48 -3.12 -20.55
C LYS A 200 -3.70 -2.69 -19.74
N ARG A 201 -4.03 -1.40 -19.76
CA ARG A 201 -5.10 -0.80 -18.94
C ARG A 201 -6.41 -1.59 -18.96
N GLY A 202 -6.88 -2.04 -20.13
CA GLY A 202 -8.12 -2.85 -20.21
C GLY A 202 -8.05 -4.15 -19.39
N VAL A 203 -6.97 -4.91 -19.52
CA VAL A 203 -6.76 -6.16 -18.76
C VAL A 203 -6.62 -5.88 -17.27
N PHE A 204 -5.97 -4.76 -16.91
CA PHE A 204 -5.89 -4.32 -15.52
C PHE A 204 -7.28 -4.02 -14.94
N MET A 205 -8.10 -3.25 -15.67
CA MET A 205 -9.46 -2.91 -15.22
C MET A 205 -10.33 -4.15 -15.02
N ASP A 206 -10.24 -5.14 -15.91
CA ASP A 206 -10.99 -6.38 -15.77
C ASP A 206 -10.59 -7.17 -14.50
N VAL A 207 -9.29 -7.18 -14.17
CA VAL A 207 -8.82 -7.81 -12.93
C VAL A 207 -9.13 -6.97 -11.70
N ALA A 208 -9.03 -5.64 -11.80
CA ALA A 208 -9.46 -4.73 -10.75
C ALA A 208 -10.93 -4.99 -10.39
N GLU A 209 -11.83 -5.04 -11.37
CA GLU A 209 -13.25 -5.30 -11.11
C GLU A 209 -13.48 -6.65 -10.43
N ARG A 210 -12.84 -7.72 -10.93
CA ARG A 210 -12.97 -9.06 -10.35
C ARG A 210 -12.46 -9.12 -8.92
N VAL A 211 -11.27 -8.57 -8.66
CA VAL A 211 -10.66 -8.57 -7.32
C VAL A 211 -11.46 -7.70 -6.34
N GLN A 212 -11.91 -6.51 -6.77
CA GLN A 212 -12.70 -5.63 -5.91
C GLN A 212 -14.05 -6.25 -5.54
N ARG A 213 -14.75 -6.87 -6.50
CA ARG A 213 -16.02 -7.56 -6.25
C ARG A 213 -15.83 -8.74 -5.29
N ASP A 214 -14.89 -9.63 -5.58
CA ASP A 214 -14.63 -10.83 -4.77
C ASP A 214 -14.25 -10.47 -3.32
N LEU A 215 -13.32 -9.53 -3.12
CA LEU A 215 -12.92 -9.11 -1.78
C LEU A 215 -14.05 -8.36 -1.04
N SER A 216 -14.86 -7.58 -1.77
CA SER A 216 -16.05 -6.94 -1.20
C SER A 216 -17.06 -7.99 -0.71
N GLU A 217 -17.35 -9.00 -1.50
CA GLU A 217 -18.32 -10.04 -1.17
C GLU A 217 -17.85 -10.92 0.00
N ARG A 218 -16.59 -11.35 0.00
CA ARG A 218 -16.04 -12.23 1.05
C ARG A 218 -15.80 -11.52 2.38
N TYR A 219 -15.33 -10.27 2.34
CA TYR A 219 -14.80 -9.59 3.53
C TYR A 219 -15.46 -8.24 3.85
N GLY A 220 -16.42 -7.79 3.03
CA GLY A 220 -16.88 -6.40 3.08
C GLY A 220 -15.70 -5.44 2.84
N ALA A 221 -14.79 -5.81 1.93
CA ALA A 221 -13.65 -4.99 1.59
C ALA A 221 -14.09 -3.69 0.91
N LYS A 222 -13.39 -2.60 1.21
CA LYS A 222 -13.71 -1.25 0.77
C LYS A 222 -12.56 -0.70 -0.07
N PRO A 223 -12.86 -0.10 -1.25
CA PRO A 223 -11.82 0.46 -2.10
C PRO A 223 -11.22 1.72 -1.48
N HIS A 224 -9.93 1.94 -1.73
CA HIS A 224 -9.26 3.19 -1.39
C HIS A 224 -9.68 4.29 -2.38
N TRP A 225 -10.18 5.43 -1.87
CA TRP A 225 -10.73 6.52 -2.69
C TRP A 225 -9.76 7.15 -3.69
N GLY A 226 -8.46 7.14 -3.38
CA GLY A 226 -7.38 7.67 -4.24
C GLY A 226 -6.75 6.66 -5.21
N LYS A 227 -7.35 5.48 -5.40
CA LYS A 227 -6.86 4.42 -6.31
C LYS A 227 -7.93 4.09 -7.34
N ILE A 228 -7.63 3.19 -8.28
CA ILE A 228 -8.63 2.70 -9.22
C ILE A 228 -9.75 2.02 -8.43
N ASN A 229 -10.97 2.48 -8.65
CA ASN A 229 -12.18 1.99 -8.01
C ASN A 229 -13.22 1.68 -9.10
N THR A 230 -13.79 0.47 -9.06
CA THR A 230 -14.83 0.02 -9.98
C THR A 230 -16.20 -0.12 -9.30
N MET A 231 -16.30 0.22 -8.01
CA MET A 231 -17.52 0.14 -7.21
C MET A 231 -18.20 1.51 -7.10
N PHE A 232 -19.52 1.54 -7.26
CA PHE A 232 -20.31 2.76 -7.30
C PHE A 232 -21.70 2.59 -6.68
N GLY A 233 -22.33 3.69 -6.30
CA GLY A 233 -23.73 3.74 -5.88
C GLY A 233 -24.07 2.72 -4.79
N ASN A 234 -25.01 1.82 -5.10
CA ASN A 234 -25.53 0.82 -4.18
C ASN A 234 -24.46 -0.13 -3.62
N ASP A 235 -23.39 -0.43 -4.38
CA ASP A 235 -22.31 -1.28 -3.89
C ASP A 235 -21.61 -0.63 -2.70
N LEU A 236 -21.30 0.66 -2.81
CA LEU A 236 -20.68 1.45 -1.75
C LEU A 236 -21.68 1.75 -0.62
N GLY A 237 -22.94 2.04 -0.95
CA GLY A 237 -23.98 2.29 0.05
C GLY A 237 -24.17 1.14 1.03
N ARG A 238 -24.05 -0.12 0.55
CA ARG A 238 -24.08 -1.32 1.41
C ARG A 238 -22.86 -1.45 2.32
N LEU A 239 -21.69 -0.98 1.86
CA LEU A 239 -20.43 -1.11 2.59
C LEU A 239 -20.23 -0.02 3.66
N TYR A 240 -20.83 1.16 3.47
CA TYR A 240 -20.62 2.33 4.34
C TYR A 240 -21.88 2.64 5.16
N PRO A 241 -21.93 2.31 6.46
CA PRO A 241 -23.12 2.51 7.29
C PRO A 241 -23.61 3.96 7.39
N ARG A 242 -22.72 4.92 7.15
CA ARG A 242 -22.99 6.37 7.19
C ARG A 242 -23.03 7.00 5.79
N TRP A 243 -23.28 6.19 4.75
CA TRP A 243 -23.30 6.63 3.36
C TRP A 243 -24.35 7.73 3.10
N ASP A 244 -25.60 7.48 3.48
CA ASP A 244 -26.69 8.41 3.25
C ASP A 244 -26.58 9.67 4.11
N ASP A 245 -26.02 9.55 5.32
CA ASP A 245 -25.73 10.68 6.19
C ASP A 245 -24.66 11.58 5.58
N PHE A 246 -23.60 11.01 5.00
CA PHE A 246 -22.58 11.78 4.30
C PHE A 246 -23.18 12.55 3.12
N TRP A 247 -23.98 11.89 2.27
CA TRP A 247 -24.59 12.57 1.12
C TRP A 247 -25.64 13.59 1.51
N SER A 248 -26.32 13.41 2.65
CA SER A 248 -27.24 14.40 3.20
C SER A 248 -26.48 15.63 3.69
N LEU A 249 -25.39 15.44 4.43
CA LEU A 249 -24.51 16.53 4.86
C LEU A 249 -23.86 17.25 3.66
N GLN A 250 -23.44 16.51 2.63
CA GLN A 250 -22.89 17.09 1.40
C GLN A 250 -23.91 18.02 0.73
N ARG A 251 -25.19 17.63 0.65
CA ARG A 251 -26.26 18.47 0.09
C ARG A 251 -26.56 19.71 0.93
N GLU A 252 -26.44 19.61 2.25
CA GLU A 252 -26.61 20.74 3.16
C GLU A 252 -25.48 21.78 3.00
N LEU A 253 -24.23 21.30 2.94
CA LEU A 253 -23.04 22.17 2.87
C LEU A 253 -22.75 22.69 1.46
N ASP A 254 -23.13 21.96 0.42
CA ASP A 254 -22.93 22.32 -0.99
C ASP A 254 -24.22 22.17 -1.81
N PRO A 255 -25.26 22.97 -1.52
CA PRO A 255 -26.55 22.88 -2.19
C PRO A 255 -26.48 23.24 -3.68
N LYS A 256 -25.44 23.98 -4.08
CA LYS A 256 -25.17 24.35 -5.48
C LYS A 256 -24.26 23.34 -6.20
N GLN A 257 -23.79 22.31 -5.50
CA GLN A 257 -22.92 21.25 -6.04
C GLN A 257 -21.64 21.77 -6.69
N LEU A 258 -21.05 22.83 -6.14
CA LEU A 258 -19.81 23.45 -6.62
C LEU A 258 -18.60 22.52 -6.50
N PHE A 259 -18.62 21.59 -5.54
CA PHE A 259 -17.54 20.63 -5.30
C PHE A 259 -17.82 19.23 -5.86
N MET A 260 -18.93 19.06 -6.60
CA MET A 260 -19.30 17.80 -7.23
C MET A 260 -18.77 17.70 -8.67
N ASN A 261 -17.89 16.74 -8.92
CA ASN A 261 -17.46 16.34 -10.26
C ASN A 261 -18.21 15.08 -10.74
N ASP A 262 -18.00 14.70 -12.01
CA ASP A 262 -18.67 13.54 -12.61
C ASP A 262 -18.36 12.23 -11.86
N TYR A 263 -17.12 12.08 -11.39
CA TYR A 263 -16.73 10.92 -10.60
C TYR A 263 -17.54 10.82 -9.30
N LEU A 264 -17.71 11.91 -8.55
CA LEU A 264 -18.49 11.93 -7.31
C LEU A 264 -19.98 11.71 -7.56
N ARG A 265 -20.52 12.19 -8.68
CA ARG A 265 -21.90 11.91 -9.09
C ARG A 265 -22.07 10.42 -9.39
N GLN A 266 -21.18 9.84 -10.19
CA GLN A 266 -21.17 8.40 -10.47
C GLN A 266 -20.99 7.57 -9.19
N LEU A 267 -20.12 8.01 -8.29
CA LEU A 267 -19.89 7.39 -6.98
C LEU A 267 -21.17 7.32 -6.15
N ARG A 268 -21.95 8.40 -6.14
CA ARG A 268 -23.20 8.50 -5.40
C ARG A 268 -24.33 7.71 -6.05
N ASP A 269 -24.56 7.94 -7.33
CA ASP A 269 -25.79 7.56 -8.03
C ASP A 269 -25.69 6.18 -8.69
N GLY A 270 -24.48 5.66 -8.90
CA GLY A 270 -24.25 4.56 -9.84
C GLY A 270 -24.22 5.05 -11.28
N GLY A 271 -23.57 4.30 -12.16
CA GLY A 271 -23.55 4.56 -13.61
C GLY A 271 -24.85 4.16 -14.29
#